data_AF-A0A095AQE9-F1
#
_entry.id   AF-A0A095AQE9-F1
#
_cell.length_a   1.000
_cell.length_b   1.000
_cell.length_c   1.000
_cell.angle_alpha   90.00
_cell.angle_beta   90.00
_cell.angle_gamma   90.00
#
_symmetry.space_group_name_H-M   'P 1'
#
loop_
_entity.id
_entity.type
_entity.pdbx_description
1 polymer ?
#
loop_
_entity_poly.entity_id
_entity_poly.type
_entity_poly.pdbx_seq_one_letter_code
_entity_poly.pdbx_strand_id
1 'polypeptide(L)'
;MRDEDKPFICYRNGKWAIRIQPRNAAGWKAMALWLLALVPAVAMFATTMESKPSESTKMVALLLYVLFMILWAVAGLRWMLARSEIVDVEALMAIKRRQDAARRGRPPKEEG
;
A
#
# COMPACT_ATOMS: atom_id res chain seq x y z
N MET A 1 -4.28 -9.02 -17.16
CA MET A 1 -4.27 -7.55 -17.10
C MET A 1 -2.92 -7.08 -17.59
N ARG A 2 -2.87 -6.07 -18.45
CA ARG A 2 -1.59 -5.42 -18.76
C ARG A 2 -1.10 -4.71 -17.49
N ASP A 3 0.21 -4.52 -17.36
CA ASP A 3 0.78 -3.85 -16.18
C ASP A 3 0.20 -2.44 -15.99
N GLU A 4 -0.12 -1.76 -17.10
CA GLU A 4 -0.76 -0.44 -17.13
C GLU A 4 -2.16 -0.40 -16.49
N ASP A 5 -2.87 -1.52 -16.46
CA ASP A 5 -4.23 -1.62 -15.91
C ASP A 5 -4.23 -1.88 -14.39
N LYS A 6 -3.06 -2.10 -13.79
CA LYS A 6 -2.98 -2.45 -12.36
C LYS A 6 -3.53 -1.30 -11.49
N PRO A 7 -4.43 -1.62 -10.55
CA PRO A 7 -5.13 -0.59 -9.75
C PRO A 7 -4.21 0.15 -8.78
N PHE A 8 -3.06 -0.43 -8.43
CA PHE A 8 -2.13 0.12 -7.45
C PHE A 8 -0.72 0.28 -8.05
N ILE A 9 0.01 1.28 -7.58
CA ILE A 9 1.47 1.40 -7.78
C ILE A 9 2.13 1.22 -6.42
N CYS A 10 3.20 0.44 -6.39
CA CYS A 10 4.06 0.24 -5.24
C CYS A 10 5.43 0.83 -5.53
N TYR A 11 5.76 1.95 -4.90
CA TYR A 11 7.11 2.48 -4.90
C TYR A 11 7.94 1.75 -3.86
N ARG A 12 9.01 1.11 -4.32
CA ARG A 12 9.98 0.45 -3.46
C ARG A 12 11.25 1.30 -3.40
N ASN A 13 11.64 1.68 -2.18
CA ASN A 13 12.89 2.38 -1.90
C ASN A 13 13.73 1.51 -0.95
N GLY A 14 14.60 0.66 -1.51
CA GLY A 14 15.34 -0.36 -0.76
C GLY A 14 14.49 -1.54 -0.28
N LYS A 15 15.02 -2.33 0.68
CA LYS A 15 14.37 -3.59 1.12
C LYS A 15 13.11 -3.40 1.97
N TRP A 16 13.00 -2.29 2.71
CA TRP A 16 11.99 -2.12 3.76
C TRP A 16 11.01 -0.97 3.54
N ALA A 17 11.31 0.02 2.70
CA ALA A 17 10.39 1.14 2.45
C ALA A 17 9.52 0.84 1.22
N ILE A 18 8.25 0.52 1.49
CA ILE A 18 7.22 0.21 0.50
C ILE A 18 6.12 1.25 0.65
N ARG A 19 5.80 1.98 -0.42
CA ARG A 19 4.68 2.92 -0.47
C ARG A 19 3.70 2.50 -1.55
N ILE A 20 2.50 2.10 -1.16
CA ILE A 20 1.44 1.66 -2.06
C ILE A 20 0.41 2.77 -2.20
N GLN A 21 0.04 3.10 -3.44
CA GLN A 21 -0.97 4.12 -3.72
C GLN A 21 -1.91 3.65 -4.84
N PRO A 22 -3.21 3.99 -4.77
CA PRO A 22 -4.12 3.77 -5.89
C PRO A 22 -3.72 4.65 -7.08
N ARG A 23 -3.68 4.06 -8.27
CA ARG A 23 -3.27 4.74 -9.52
C ARG A 23 -4.46 5.32 -10.27
N ASN A 24 -5.62 4.67 -10.19
CA ASN A 24 -6.78 4.95 -11.03
C ASN A 24 -8.09 4.83 -10.22
N ALA A 25 -9.22 5.12 -10.87
CA ALA A 25 -10.54 5.03 -10.24
C ALA A 25 -10.84 3.62 -9.71
N ALA A 26 -10.36 2.57 -10.38
CA ALA A 26 -10.55 1.20 -9.92
C ALA A 26 -9.78 0.95 -8.60
N GLY A 27 -8.54 1.42 -8.48
CA GLY A 27 -7.76 1.34 -7.24
C GLY A 27 -8.40 2.09 -6.08
N TRP A 28 -8.93 3.30 -6.33
CA TRP A 28 -9.67 4.05 -5.33
C TRP A 28 -10.96 3.36 -4.90
N LYS A 29 -11.75 2.84 -5.85
CA LYS A 29 -12.95 2.04 -5.54
C LYS A 29 -12.59 0.81 -4.72
N ALA A 30 -11.55 0.10 -5.09
CA ALA A 30 -11.15 -1.12 -4.39
C ALA A 30 -10.62 -0.82 -2.97
N MET A 31 -9.89 0.29 -2.79
CA MET A 31 -9.50 0.80 -1.47
C MET A 31 -10.73 1.18 -0.63
N ALA A 32 -11.68 1.92 -1.21
CA ALA A 32 -12.90 2.32 -0.53
C ALA A 32 -13.73 1.10 -0.09
N LEU A 33 -13.88 0.10 -0.97
CA LEU A 33 -14.55 -1.15 -0.64
C LEU A 33 -13.83 -1.92 0.48
N TRP A 34 -12.50 -1.95 0.47
CA TRP A 34 -11.71 -2.56 1.54
C TRP A 34 -11.95 -1.87 2.90
N LEU A 35 -11.99 -0.54 2.91
CA LEU A 35 -12.27 0.24 4.12
C LEU A 35 -13.72 0.10 4.57
N LEU A 36 -14.67 0.09 3.63
CA LEU A 36 -16.09 -0.11 3.94
C LEU A 36 -16.36 -1.50 4.54
N ALA A 37 -15.64 -2.53 4.08
CA ALA A 37 -15.74 -3.87 4.64
C ALA A 37 -15.27 -3.95 6.11
N LEU A 38 -14.55 -2.95 6.62
CA LEU A 38 -14.15 -2.86 8.03
C LEU A 38 -15.29 -2.36 8.94
N VAL A 39 -16.28 -1.65 8.40
CA VAL A 39 -17.36 -1.01 9.17
C VAL A 39 -18.11 -1.99 10.10
N PRO A 40 -18.51 -3.20 9.66
CA PRO A 40 -19.19 -4.15 10.54
C PRO A 40 -18.36 -4.55 11.76
N ALA A 41 -17.05 -4.73 11.60
CA ALA A 41 -16.16 -5.10 12.71
C ALA A 41 -16.02 -3.96 13.72
N VAL A 42 -15.90 -2.71 13.24
CA VAL A 42 -15.88 -1.51 14.09
C VAL A 42 -17.20 -1.35 14.84
N ALA A 43 -18.33 -1.49 14.13
CA ALA A 43 -19.65 -1.39 14.72
C ALA A 43 -19.86 -2.46 15.80
N MET A 44 -19.54 -3.73 15.52
CA MET A 44 -19.62 -4.83 16.48
C MET A 44 -18.79 -4.56 17.74
N PHE A 45 -17.56 -4.08 17.57
CA PHE A 45 -16.70 -3.73 18.70
C PHE A 45 -17.29 -2.57 19.52
N ALA A 46 -17.74 -1.51 18.86
CA ALA A 46 -18.34 -0.34 19.51
C ALA A 46 -19.59 -0.73 20.31
N THR A 47 -20.53 -1.46 19.71
CA THR A 47 -21.75 -1.92 20.39
C THR A 47 -21.44 -2.84 21.57
N THR A 48 -20.40 -3.66 21.46
CA THR A 48 -19.94 -4.52 22.57
C THR A 48 -19.38 -3.70 23.72
N MET A 49 -18.67 -2.60 23.45
CA MET A 49 -18.15 -1.73 24.51
C MET A 49 -19.26 -0.90 25.18
N GLU A 50 -20.27 -0.49 24.41
CA GLU A 50 -21.44 0.25 24.91
C GLU A 50 -22.35 -0.59 25.81
N SER A 51 -22.42 -1.91 25.60
CA SER A 51 -23.27 -2.82 26.40
C SER A 51 -22.78 -3.02 27.85
N LYS A 52 -21.81 -2.21 28.32
CA LYS A 52 -21.18 -2.28 29.65
C LYS A 52 -20.81 -3.71 30.07
N PRO A 53 -20.04 -4.44 29.25
CA PRO A 53 -19.68 -5.82 29.56
C PRO A 53 -18.77 -5.88 30.80
N SER A 54 -18.63 -7.07 31.37
CA SER A 54 -17.69 -7.32 32.47
C SER A 54 -16.25 -6.98 32.05
N GLU A 55 -15.38 -6.71 33.03
CA GLU A 55 -13.99 -6.35 32.78
C GLU A 55 -13.25 -7.42 31.96
N SER A 56 -13.47 -8.69 32.27
CA SER A 56 -12.90 -9.82 31.52
C SER A 56 -13.38 -9.83 30.07
N THR A 57 -14.67 -9.59 29.83
CA THR A 57 -15.22 -9.52 28.47
C THR A 57 -14.66 -8.33 27.69
N LYS A 58 -14.44 -7.17 28.33
CA LYS A 58 -13.78 -6.02 27.68
C LYS A 58 -12.38 -6.37 27.21
N MET A 59 -11.58 -6.99 28.08
CA MET A 59 -10.20 -7.36 27.76
C MET A 59 -10.15 -8.36 26.60
N VAL A 60 -11.01 -9.37 26.61
CA VAL A 60 -11.09 -10.36 25.53
C VAL A 60 -11.52 -9.71 24.22
N ALA A 61 -12.57 -8.88 24.23
CA ALA A 61 -13.04 -8.18 23.04
C ALA A 61 -11.96 -7.24 22.45
N LEU A 62 -11.23 -6.53 23.30
CA LEU A 62 -10.11 -5.67 22.87
C LEU A 62 -9.00 -6.48 22.22
N LEU A 63 -8.57 -7.58 22.84
CA LEU A 63 -7.52 -8.44 22.30
C LEU A 63 -7.92 -9.02 20.94
N LEU A 64 -9.15 -9.54 20.83
CA LEU A 64 -9.68 -10.07 19.57
C LEU A 64 -9.73 -8.98 18.50
N TYR A 65 -10.17 -7.78 18.85
CA TYR A 65 -10.23 -6.65 17.92
C TYR A 65 -8.85 -6.23 17.44
N VAL A 66 -7.86 -6.13 18.33
CA VAL A 66 -6.47 -5.80 17.96
C VAL A 66 -5.87 -6.86 17.04
N LEU A 67 -6.04 -8.14 17.39
CA LEU A 67 -5.58 -9.26 16.56
C LEU A 67 -6.23 -9.22 15.17
N PHE A 68 -7.55 -9.00 15.12
CA PHE A 68 -8.28 -8.82 13.87
C PHE A 68 -7.73 -7.66 13.05
N MET A 69 -7.47 -6.50 13.67
CA MET A 69 -6.93 -5.32 12.97
C MET A 69 -5.53 -5.57 12.38
N ILE A 70 -4.68 -6.30 13.10
CA ILE A 70 -3.35 -6.70 12.59
C ILE A 70 -3.51 -7.62 11.37
N LEU A 71 -4.35 -8.65 11.49
CA LEU A 71 -4.62 -9.58 10.39
C LEU A 71 -5.22 -8.86 9.18
N TRP A 72 -6.17 -7.95 9.40
CA TRP A 72 -6.81 -7.15 8.37
C TRP A 72 -5.81 -6.24 7.66
N ALA A 73 -4.93 -5.56 8.39
CA ALA A 73 -3.90 -4.71 7.82
C ALA A 73 -2.91 -5.52 6.97
N VAL A 74 -2.42 -6.65 7.48
CA VAL A 74 -1.50 -7.54 6.74
C VAL A 74 -2.17 -8.12 5.50
N ALA A 75 -3.41 -8.58 5.61
CA ALA A 75 -4.19 -9.09 4.49
C ALA A 75 -4.39 -8.00 3.42
N GLY A 76 -4.74 -6.79 3.84
CA GLY A 76 -4.92 -5.64 2.94
C GLY A 76 -3.62 -5.27 2.22
N LEU A 77 -2.51 -5.14 2.96
CA LEU A 77 -1.19 -4.88 2.38
C LEU A 77 -0.80 -5.96 1.37
N ARG A 78 -0.96 -7.24 1.73
CA ARG A 78 -0.60 -8.37 0.86
C ARG A 78 -1.49 -8.42 -0.39
N TRP A 79 -2.78 -8.15 -0.24
CA TRP A 79 -3.75 -8.09 -1.35
C TRP A 79 -3.47 -6.93 -2.31
N MET A 80 -3.11 -5.74 -1.79
CA MET A 80 -2.73 -4.58 -2.60
C MET A 80 -1.37 -4.79 -3.28
N LEU A 81 -0.39 -5.37 -2.58
CA LEU A 81 0.92 -5.71 -3.15
C LEU A 81 0.78 -6.65 -4.35
N ALA A 82 -0.03 -7.71 -4.22
CA ALA A 82 -0.30 -8.66 -5.29
C ALA A 82 -0.96 -8.02 -6.53
N ARG A 83 -1.56 -6.84 -6.39
CA ARG A 83 -2.25 -6.09 -7.45
C ARG A 83 -1.53 -4.79 -7.82
N SER A 84 -0.31 -4.61 -7.34
CA SER A 84 0.47 -3.40 -7.60
C SER A 84 1.49 -3.60 -8.71
N GLU A 85 1.72 -2.54 -9.47
CA GLU A 85 2.91 -2.41 -10.30
C GLU A 85 4.06 -1.98 -9.40
N ILE A 86 5.12 -2.80 -9.30
CA ILE A 86 6.26 -2.52 -8.43
C ILE A 86 7.27 -1.69 -9.21
N VAL A 87 7.46 -0.46 -8.76
CA VAL A 87 8.43 0.49 -9.31
C VAL A 87 9.61 0.59 -8.35
N ASP A 88 10.77 0.09 -8.77
CA ASP A 88 12.01 0.20 -8.01
C ASP A 88 12.62 1.60 -8.25
N VAL A 89 12.50 2.46 -7.24
CA VAL A 89 12.97 3.85 -7.30
C VAL A 89 14.49 3.92 -7.32
N GLU A 90 15.17 2.96 -6.67
CA GLU A 90 16.63 2.90 -6.63
C GLU A 90 17.20 2.51 -7.99
N ALA A 91 16.58 1.51 -8.65
CA ALA A 91 16.91 1.14 -10.01
C ALA A 91 16.71 2.31 -10.99
N LEU A 92 15.60 3.04 -10.88
CA LEU A 92 15.33 4.25 -11.68
C LEU A 92 16.39 5.33 -11.47
N MET A 93 16.79 5.60 -10.23
CA MET A 93 17.82 6.59 -9.91
C MET A 93 19.20 6.16 -10.41
N ALA A 94 19.53 4.87 -10.35
CA ALA A 94 20.78 4.33 -10.89
C ALA A 94 20.85 4.47 -12.43
N ILE A 95 19.74 4.19 -13.12
CA ILE A 95 19.63 4.39 -14.57
C ILE A 95 19.80 5.88 -14.92
N LYS A 96 19.12 6.77 -14.20
CA LYS A 96 19.23 8.23 -14.41
C LYS A 96 20.68 8.71 -14.23
N ARG A 97 21.37 8.28 -13.17
CA ARG A 97 22.79 8.61 -12.93
C ARG A 97 23.69 8.17 -14.08
N ARG A 98 23.46 6.99 -14.67
CA ARG A 98 24.21 6.49 -15.84
C ARG A 98 23.93 7.32 -17.09
N GLN A 99 22.68 7.70 -17.34
CA GLN A 99 22.31 8.55 -18.46
C GLN A 99 22.92 9.96 -18.34
N ASP A 100 22.90 10.55 -17.15
CA ASP A 100 23.51 11.86 -16.90
C ASP A 100 25.04 11.82 -17.08
N ALA A 101 25.69 10.74 -16.62
CA ALA A 101 27.13 10.53 -16.85
C ALA A 101 27.45 10.38 -18.35
N ALA A 102 26.64 9.63 -19.10
CA ALA A 102 26.81 9.46 -20.54
C ALA A 102 26.56 10.75 -21.34
N ARG A 103 25.63 11.61 -20.89
CA ARG A 103 25.39 12.94 -21.48
C ARG A 103 26.56 13.89 -21.26
N ARG A 104 27.18 13.87 -20.08
CA ARG A 104 28.35 14.72 -19.77
C ARG A 104 29.61 14.35 -20.58
N GLY A 105 29.73 13.11 -21.03
CA GLY A 105 30.85 12.64 -21.85
C GLY A 105 30.65 12.79 -23.37
N ARG A 106 29.50 13.29 -23.84
CA ARG A 106 29.24 13.48 -25.27
C ARG A 106 29.75 14.87 -25.68
N PRO A 107 30.80 14.98 -26.53
CA PRO A 107 31.25 16.28 -27.04
C PRO A 107 30.10 16.96 -27.81
N PRO A 108 30.05 18.30 -27.84
CA PRO A 108 29.05 19.02 -28.63
C PRO A 108 29.15 18.53 -30.07
N LYS A 109 27.99 18.22 -30.68
CA LYS A 109 27.95 18.01 -32.14
C LYS A 109 28.40 19.33 -32.75
N GLU A 110 29.57 19.32 -33.37
CA GLU A 110 29.95 20.37 -34.31
C GLU A 110 28.92 20.31 -35.44
N GLU A 111 27.94 21.22 -35.38
CA GLU A 111 27.08 21.52 -36.51
C GLU A 111 27.94 22.28 -37.51
N GLY A 112 28.22 21.61 -38.64
CA GLY A 112 28.96 22.18 -39.78
C GLY A 112 28.06 23.02 -40.68
#